data_AF-A0A964L770-F1
#
_entry.id   AF-A0A964L770-F1
#
_cell.length_a   1.000
_cell.length_b   1.000
_cell.length_c   1.000
_cell.angle_alpha   90.00
_cell.angle_beta   90.00
_cell.angle_gamma   90.00
#
_symmetry.space_group_name_H-M   'P 1'
#
loop_
_entity.id
_entity.type
_entity.pdbx_description
1 polymer ?
#
loop_
_entity_poly.entity_id
_entity_poly.type
_entity_poly.pdbx_seq_one_letter_code
_entity_poly.pdbx_strand_id
1 'polypeptide(L)'
;MIHRLRFSLIPGTFAIVAALLFVHAPASAQTPAKGQRVFYTGHSFHFFMPPLLADIAKKAGIKDHAEIGLSRIGGSRVIQHWNVPEAKNKAKEALKAGNVDVFTMAPIFLPDEGVENFVKLALANNPKIRILVQENWLPWDHYDPSFKAPKEKVDHNSPTVESLRKMHAPYFKTIEDHVTELNKKYETKAISVAPVGQAVIALRAKILAGEAPGLKQQSDLFYDAIGHAKSPLAALVAYCYYASIYQRSPVGLPLPAVLDYGNREENGKLNRLLQEIAWETVSKHPLSGVKAAK
;
A
#
# COMPACT_ATOMS: atom_id res chain seq x y z
N MET A 1 -18.33 58.21 -58.37
CA MET A 1 -17.89 56.94 -59.00
C MET A 1 -17.03 56.21 -57.97
N ILE A 2 -17.37 54.93 -57.65
CA ILE A 2 -16.49 53.89 -57.04
C ILE A 2 -16.15 54.11 -55.54
N HIS A 3 -16.20 53.16 -54.60
CA HIS A 3 -16.88 51.88 -54.39
C HIS A 3 -16.90 51.62 -52.85
N ARG A 4 -17.94 50.89 -52.42
CA ARG A 4 -18.15 50.17 -51.15
C ARG A 4 -16.95 49.27 -50.79
N LEU A 5 -16.42 49.15 -49.55
CA LEU A 5 -16.90 48.60 -48.26
C LEU A 5 -16.15 47.28 -47.89
N ARG A 6 -15.86 47.15 -46.58
CA ARG A 6 -15.62 45.93 -45.76
C ARG A 6 -14.19 45.41 -45.59
N PHE A 7 -13.57 45.80 -44.47
CA PHE A 7 -12.67 44.93 -43.71
C PHE A 7 -13.51 44.00 -42.82
N SER A 8 -13.42 42.69 -43.04
CA SER A 8 -13.93 41.68 -42.11
C SER A 8 -12.96 41.52 -40.94
N LEU A 9 -13.40 41.87 -39.74
CA LEU A 9 -12.79 41.43 -38.49
C LEU A 9 -13.21 39.99 -38.23
N ILE A 10 -12.26 39.06 -38.29
CA ILE A 10 -12.43 37.70 -37.77
C ILE A 10 -12.31 37.79 -36.25
N PRO A 11 -13.32 37.38 -35.45
CA PRO A 11 -13.14 37.29 -34.01
C PRO A 11 -12.28 36.06 -33.71
N GLY A 12 -11.06 36.30 -33.23
CA GLY A 12 -10.20 35.26 -32.68
C GLY A 12 -10.82 34.69 -31.42
N THR A 13 -11.14 33.40 -31.45
CA THR A 13 -11.61 32.62 -30.31
C THR A 13 -10.49 32.50 -29.28
N PHE A 14 -10.53 33.30 -28.21
CA PHE A 14 -9.71 33.07 -27.03
C PHE A 14 -10.25 31.82 -26.31
N ALA A 15 -9.60 30.68 -26.52
CA ALA A 15 -9.80 29.51 -25.68
C ALA A 15 -9.21 29.79 -24.29
N ILE A 16 -10.06 30.10 -23.32
CA ILE A 16 -9.69 30.14 -21.91
C ILE A 16 -9.44 28.69 -21.48
N VAL A 17 -8.17 28.29 -21.41
CA VAL A 17 -7.77 27.08 -20.70
C VAL A 17 -7.94 27.36 -19.21
N ALA A 18 -9.05 26.92 -18.64
CA ALA A 18 -9.26 26.94 -17.20
C ALA A 18 -8.30 25.92 -16.56
N ALA A 19 -7.17 26.40 -16.05
CA ALA A 19 -6.35 25.62 -15.14
C ALA A 19 -7.15 25.37 -13.86
N LEU A 20 -7.63 24.14 -13.69
CA LEU A 20 -8.21 23.65 -12.44
C LEU A 20 -7.11 23.61 -11.38
N LEU A 21 -6.91 24.72 -10.67
CA LEU A 21 -6.19 24.75 -9.41
C LEU A 21 -7.01 23.94 -8.39
N PHE A 22 -6.60 22.69 -8.13
CA PHE A 22 -7.07 21.94 -6.97
C PHE A 22 -6.58 22.65 -5.71
N VAL A 23 -7.38 23.59 -5.20
CA VAL A 23 -7.24 24.11 -3.84
C VAL A 23 -7.49 22.94 -2.90
N HIS A 24 -6.42 22.30 -2.45
CA HIS A 24 -6.50 21.28 -1.41
C HIS A 24 -6.93 21.98 -0.13
N ALA A 25 -8.17 21.72 0.30
CA ALA A 25 -8.65 22.14 1.60
C ALA A 25 -7.62 21.69 2.67
N PRO A 26 -7.32 22.53 3.67
CA PRO A 26 -6.51 22.11 4.80
C PRO A 26 -7.12 20.83 5.39
N ALA A 27 -6.27 19.88 5.79
CA ALA A 27 -6.71 18.67 6.44
C ALA A 27 -7.68 19.05 7.58
N SER A 28 -8.98 18.82 7.37
CA SER A 28 -9.94 18.88 8.46
C SER A 28 -9.36 17.99 9.55
N ALA A 29 -9.15 18.53 10.75
CA ALA A 29 -8.64 17.78 11.87
C ALA A 29 -9.62 16.63 12.15
N GLN A 30 -9.35 15.47 11.55
CA GLN A 30 -10.21 14.31 11.66
C GLN A 30 -10.16 13.87 13.13
N THR A 31 -11.32 13.70 13.76
CA THR A 31 -11.39 13.08 15.08
C THR A 31 -10.60 11.76 15.03
N PRO A 32 -9.65 11.54 15.97
CA PRO A 32 -8.84 10.34 15.97
C PRO A 32 -9.71 9.08 15.90
N ALA A 33 -9.35 8.16 15.02
CA ALA A 33 -10.02 6.87 14.95
C ALA A 33 -9.76 6.06 16.22
N LYS A 34 -10.65 5.11 16.53
CA LYS A 34 -10.40 4.11 17.57
C LYS A 34 -9.22 3.24 17.17
N GLY A 35 -8.33 2.97 18.12
CA GLY A 35 -7.22 2.02 17.99
C GLY A 35 -7.69 0.62 17.60
N GLN A 36 -6.77 -0.10 16.98
CA GLN A 36 -6.97 -1.46 16.49
C GLN A 36 -5.90 -2.36 17.10
N ARG A 37 -6.28 -3.58 17.50
CA ARG A 37 -5.37 -4.66 17.85
C ARG A 37 -4.98 -5.39 16.57
N VAL A 38 -3.74 -5.18 16.13
CA VAL A 38 -3.24 -5.66 14.84
C VAL A 38 -2.24 -6.78 15.05
N PHE A 39 -2.46 -7.90 14.38
CA PHE A 39 -1.49 -9.00 14.29
C PHE A 39 -0.94 -9.08 12.88
N TYR A 40 0.38 -9.22 12.76
CA TYR A 40 1.08 -9.21 11.48
C TYR A 40 1.65 -10.58 11.13
N THR A 41 1.46 -11.03 9.89
CA THR A 41 2.14 -12.22 9.35
C THR A 41 2.73 -11.93 7.98
N GLY A 42 3.96 -12.35 7.74
CA GLY A 42 4.58 -12.18 6.43
C GLY A 42 6.08 -12.40 6.42
N HIS A 43 6.69 -11.89 5.35
CA HIS A 43 8.11 -11.97 5.05
C HIS A 43 8.80 -10.60 5.11
N SER A 44 10.04 -10.51 4.65
CA SER A 44 10.90 -9.33 4.77
C SER A 44 10.33 -8.03 4.14
N PHE A 45 9.33 -8.12 3.28
CA PHE A 45 8.62 -6.94 2.72
C PHE A 45 7.49 -6.45 3.64
N HIS A 46 7.35 -7.05 4.82
CA HIS A 46 6.32 -6.73 5.80
C HIS A 46 6.87 -6.59 7.24
N PHE A 47 8.10 -7.04 7.52
CA PHE A 47 8.68 -7.07 8.88
C PHE A 47 8.76 -5.71 9.59
N PHE A 48 8.93 -4.64 8.82
CA PHE A 48 9.06 -3.28 9.33
C PHE A 48 7.71 -2.67 9.73
N MET A 49 6.59 -3.32 9.38
CA MET A 49 5.27 -2.73 9.53
C MET A 49 4.87 -2.38 10.96
N PRO A 50 5.05 -3.25 11.97
CA PRO A 50 4.51 -2.96 13.29
C PRO A 50 5.03 -1.66 13.94
N PRO A 51 6.35 -1.39 14.03
CA PRO A 51 6.82 -0.14 14.63
C PRO A 51 6.47 1.09 13.78
N LEU A 52 6.40 0.96 12.45
CA LEU A 52 6.05 2.06 11.56
C LEU A 52 4.57 2.44 11.68
N LEU A 53 3.67 1.45 11.72
CA LEU A 53 2.25 1.73 11.90
C LEU A 53 1.97 2.32 13.28
N ALA A 54 2.64 1.83 14.33
CA ALA A 54 2.51 2.40 15.67
C ALA A 54 2.93 3.88 15.72
N ASP A 55 4.03 4.24 15.05
CA ASP A 55 4.49 5.62 14.95
C ASP A 55 3.49 6.53 14.21
N ILE A 56 2.98 6.07 13.06
CA ILE A 56 1.99 6.79 12.26
C ILE A 56 0.67 6.93 13.03
N ALA A 57 0.19 5.86 13.67
CA ALA A 57 -1.03 5.88 14.48
C ALA A 57 -0.92 6.89 15.64
N LYS A 58 0.22 6.90 16.34
CA LYS A 58 0.50 7.88 17.39
C LYS A 58 0.47 9.31 16.85
N LYS A 59 1.08 9.56 15.69
CA LYS A 59 1.08 10.86 15.00
C LYS A 59 -0.30 11.27 14.49
N ALA A 60 -1.19 10.32 14.23
CA ALA A 60 -2.59 10.53 13.94
C ALA A 60 -3.48 10.73 15.19
N GLY A 61 -2.90 10.71 16.40
CA GLY A 61 -3.63 10.86 17.66
C GLY A 61 -4.35 9.58 18.13
N ILE A 62 -4.09 8.44 17.50
CA ILE A 62 -4.69 7.13 17.83
C ILE A 62 -3.86 6.48 18.95
N LYS A 63 -4.21 6.81 20.20
CA LYS A 63 -3.40 6.45 21.38
C LYS A 63 -3.53 4.98 21.79
N ASP A 64 -4.59 4.31 21.37
CA ASP A 64 -4.94 2.94 21.73
C ASP A 64 -4.67 1.92 20.60
N HIS A 65 -3.84 2.28 19.61
CA HIS A 65 -3.29 1.28 18.68
C HIS A 65 -2.48 0.24 19.44
N ALA A 66 -2.69 -1.04 19.14
CA ALA A 66 -1.99 -2.13 19.78
C ALA A 66 -1.42 -3.11 18.73
N GLU A 67 -0.10 -3.26 18.74
CA GLU A 67 0.56 -4.41 18.13
C GLU A 67 0.40 -5.60 19.07
N ILE A 68 -0.38 -6.61 18.67
CA ILE A 68 -0.62 -7.80 19.49
C ILE A 68 0.20 -9.01 19.05
N GLY A 69 1.00 -8.87 18.00
CA GLY A 69 2.01 -9.85 17.63
C GLY A 69 2.46 -9.78 16.18
N LEU A 70 3.59 -10.44 15.92
CA LEU A 70 4.21 -10.57 14.61
C LEU A 70 4.68 -12.01 14.41
N SER A 71 4.29 -12.64 13.30
CA SER A 71 4.87 -13.88 12.80
C SER A 71 5.81 -13.56 11.63
N ARG A 72 7.10 -13.85 11.82
CA ARG A 72 8.20 -13.34 11.00
C ARG A 72 9.04 -14.47 10.42
N ILE A 73 8.92 -14.76 9.11
CA ILE A 73 9.70 -15.80 8.43
C ILE A 73 10.25 -15.24 7.10
N GLY A 74 11.56 -15.27 6.88
CA GLY A 74 12.17 -14.69 5.67
C GLY A 74 11.79 -15.48 4.42
N GLY A 75 11.46 -14.79 3.32
CA GLY A 75 11.10 -15.43 2.05
C GLY A 75 9.90 -16.37 2.13
N SER A 76 9.00 -16.19 3.10
CA SER A 76 7.93 -17.13 3.38
C SER A 76 6.68 -16.92 2.54
N ARG A 77 6.00 -18.05 2.29
CA ARG A 77 4.58 -18.14 2.01
C ARG A 77 3.79 -18.12 3.34
N VAL A 78 2.53 -17.71 3.28
CA VAL A 78 1.58 -17.72 4.41
C VAL A 78 1.41 -19.13 4.98
N ILE A 79 1.40 -20.18 4.15
CA ILE A 79 1.31 -21.57 4.61
C ILE A 79 2.43 -21.95 5.59
N GLN A 80 3.62 -21.35 5.48
CA GLN A 80 4.71 -21.61 6.42
C GLN A 80 4.41 -21.01 7.80
N HIS A 81 3.72 -19.86 7.86
CA HIS A 81 3.23 -19.30 9.12
C HIS A 81 2.10 -20.15 9.73
N TRP A 82 1.23 -20.72 8.89
CA TRP A 82 0.20 -21.66 9.33
C TRP A 82 0.81 -22.95 9.90
N ASN A 83 1.87 -23.44 9.28
CA ASN A 83 2.55 -24.69 9.67
C ASN A 83 3.52 -24.54 10.84
N VAL A 84 3.74 -23.33 11.38
CA VAL A 84 4.44 -23.18 12.66
C VAL A 84 3.74 -24.07 13.70
N PRO A 85 4.48 -24.93 14.42
CA PRO A 85 3.90 -25.85 15.40
C PRO A 85 2.98 -25.13 16.38
N GLU A 86 1.86 -25.75 16.73
CA GLU A 86 0.78 -25.13 17.50
C GLU A 86 1.27 -24.42 18.77
N ALA A 87 2.13 -25.10 19.55
CA ALA A 87 2.70 -24.57 20.78
C ALA A 87 3.57 -23.30 20.61
N LYS A 88 3.96 -22.97 19.37
CA LYS A 88 4.76 -21.79 19.01
C LYS A 88 3.99 -20.81 18.12
N ASN A 89 2.75 -21.13 17.73
CA ASN A 89 2.02 -20.38 16.72
C ASN A 89 1.22 -19.22 17.33
N LYS A 90 1.89 -18.10 17.59
CA LYS A 90 1.27 -16.90 18.17
C LYS A 90 0.14 -16.31 17.32
N ALA A 91 0.15 -16.51 16.00
CA ALA A 91 -0.94 -16.07 15.13
C ALA A 91 -2.22 -16.87 15.41
N LYS A 92 -2.13 -18.21 15.48
CA LYS A 92 -3.28 -19.05 15.82
C LYS A 92 -3.76 -18.82 17.24
N GLU A 93 -2.85 -18.65 18.21
CA GLU A 93 -3.17 -18.31 19.60
C GLU A 93 -4.00 -17.01 19.67
N ALA A 94 -3.54 -15.93 19.04
CA ALA A 94 -4.25 -14.65 19.03
C ALA A 94 -5.61 -14.74 18.33
N LEU A 95 -5.68 -15.41 17.18
CA LEU A 95 -6.95 -15.59 16.46
C LEU A 95 -7.98 -16.39 17.26
N LYS A 96 -7.56 -17.48 17.92
CA LYS A 96 -8.43 -18.29 18.80
C LYS A 96 -8.93 -17.51 20.02
N ALA A 97 -8.13 -16.56 20.52
CA ALA A 97 -8.55 -15.70 21.62
C ALA A 97 -9.62 -14.66 21.21
N GLY A 98 -9.89 -14.48 19.91
CA GLY A 98 -10.90 -13.54 19.41
C GLY A 98 -10.58 -12.07 19.64
N ASN A 99 -9.34 -11.75 20.01
CA ASN A 99 -8.90 -10.41 20.40
C ASN A 99 -8.12 -9.66 19.30
N VAL A 100 -8.15 -10.16 18.07
CA VAL A 100 -7.55 -9.53 16.89
C VAL A 100 -8.62 -8.73 16.16
N ASP A 101 -8.41 -7.41 16.00
CA ASP A 101 -9.32 -6.56 15.21
C ASP A 101 -8.94 -6.59 13.72
N VAL A 102 -7.63 -6.54 13.44
CA VAL A 102 -7.09 -6.67 12.08
C VAL A 102 -5.97 -7.71 12.02
N PHE A 103 -6.10 -8.67 11.11
CA PHE A 103 -5.07 -9.65 10.80
C PHE A 103 -4.44 -9.34 9.44
N THR A 104 -3.13 -9.13 9.38
CA THR A 104 -2.44 -8.88 8.11
C THR A 104 -1.68 -10.12 7.66
N MET A 105 -1.68 -10.35 6.34
CA MET A 105 -0.92 -11.41 5.69
C MET A 105 -0.21 -10.84 4.47
N ALA A 106 1.09 -11.09 4.35
CA ALA A 106 1.84 -10.79 3.13
C ALA A 106 2.23 -12.11 2.43
N PRO A 107 1.44 -12.60 1.45
CA PRO A 107 1.85 -13.70 0.59
C PRO A 107 2.87 -13.22 -0.44
N ILE A 108 3.94 -13.98 -0.69
CA ILE A 108 4.85 -13.69 -1.81
C ILE A 108 4.10 -13.84 -3.14
N PHE A 109 3.68 -15.06 -3.45
CA PHE A 109 2.87 -15.40 -4.63
C PHE A 109 1.80 -16.41 -4.26
N LEU A 110 0.75 -16.45 -5.08
CA LEU A 110 -0.34 -17.41 -4.99
C LEU A 110 -0.13 -18.55 -6.01
N PRO A 111 -0.75 -19.74 -5.81
CA PRO A 111 -1.66 -20.10 -4.72
C PRO A 111 -0.94 -20.23 -3.36
N ASP A 112 -1.65 -20.00 -2.26
CA ASP A 112 -1.12 -20.13 -0.90
C ASP A 112 -2.25 -20.53 0.07
N GLU A 113 -2.34 -21.82 0.36
CA GLU A 113 -3.40 -22.38 1.22
C GLU A 113 -3.40 -21.79 2.64
N GLY A 114 -2.27 -21.22 3.08
CA GLY A 114 -2.18 -20.56 4.38
C GLY A 114 -3.15 -19.39 4.51
N VAL A 115 -3.42 -18.68 3.41
CA VAL A 115 -4.35 -17.55 3.39
C VAL A 115 -5.75 -18.02 3.78
N GLU A 116 -6.28 -19.05 3.10
CA GLU A 116 -7.60 -19.60 3.39
C GLU A 116 -7.66 -20.19 4.82
N ASN A 117 -6.61 -20.91 5.24
CA ASN A 117 -6.57 -21.52 6.57
C ASN A 117 -6.68 -20.47 7.69
N PHE A 118 -5.95 -19.35 7.59
CA PHE A 118 -6.07 -18.26 8.56
C PHE A 118 -7.41 -17.54 8.46
N VAL A 119 -7.96 -17.33 7.25
CA VAL A 119 -9.30 -16.75 7.06
C VAL A 119 -10.36 -17.58 7.79
N LYS A 120 -10.36 -18.91 7.61
CA LYS A 120 -11.30 -19.80 8.28
C LYS A 120 -11.19 -19.70 9.80
N LEU A 121 -9.96 -19.73 10.33
CA LEU A 121 -9.74 -19.63 11.78
C LEU A 121 -10.18 -18.28 12.34
N ALA A 122 -9.87 -17.20 11.64
CA ALA A 122 -10.21 -15.84 12.03
C ALA A 122 -11.72 -15.63 12.10
N LEU A 123 -12.46 -15.99 11.04
CA LEU A 123 -13.91 -15.82 10.97
C LEU A 123 -14.65 -16.66 12.01
N ALA A 124 -14.15 -17.85 12.34
CA ALA A 124 -14.75 -18.72 13.34
C ALA A 124 -14.68 -18.17 14.77
N ASN A 125 -13.69 -17.31 15.08
CA ASN A 125 -13.45 -16.81 16.44
C ASN A 125 -13.76 -15.31 16.60
N ASN A 126 -13.76 -14.54 15.52
CA ASN A 126 -14.17 -13.14 15.52
C ASN A 126 -14.89 -12.78 14.21
N PRO A 127 -16.24 -12.75 14.17
CA PRO A 127 -16.98 -12.40 12.96
C PRO A 127 -16.83 -10.92 12.55
N LYS A 128 -16.27 -10.06 13.41
CA LYS A 128 -16.00 -8.65 13.11
C LYS A 128 -14.56 -8.37 12.65
N ILE A 129 -13.71 -9.40 12.59
CA ILE A 129 -12.31 -9.23 12.20
C ILE A 129 -12.22 -8.69 10.77
N ARG A 130 -11.18 -7.90 10.52
CA ARG A 130 -10.78 -7.52 9.17
C ARG A 130 -9.47 -8.19 8.81
N ILE A 131 -9.37 -8.67 7.59
CA ILE A 131 -8.21 -9.42 7.09
C ILE A 131 -7.63 -8.65 5.92
N LEU A 132 -6.36 -8.26 6.01
CA LEU A 132 -5.66 -7.52 4.97
C LEU A 132 -4.60 -8.41 4.30
N VAL A 133 -4.77 -8.67 3.01
CA VAL A 133 -3.81 -9.40 2.18
C VAL A 133 -2.95 -8.40 1.42
N GLN A 134 -1.62 -8.41 1.65
CA GLN A 134 -0.69 -7.54 0.94
C GLN A 134 -0.60 -7.96 -0.52
N GLU A 135 -0.93 -7.04 -1.42
CA GLU A 135 -0.48 -7.08 -2.80
C GLU A 135 0.89 -6.40 -2.84
N ASN A 136 1.96 -7.19 -2.98
CA ASN A 136 3.35 -6.72 -2.96
C ASN A 136 3.79 -5.96 -4.22
N TRP A 137 4.92 -5.27 -4.15
CA TRP A 137 5.75 -5.07 -5.33
C TRP A 137 6.53 -6.36 -5.65
N LEU A 138 6.89 -6.56 -6.91
CA LEU A 138 7.56 -7.79 -7.32
C LEU A 138 9.00 -7.87 -6.78
N PRO A 139 9.41 -9.00 -6.19
CA PRO A 139 10.82 -9.24 -5.90
C PRO A 139 11.61 -9.25 -7.21
N TRP A 140 12.82 -8.66 -7.20
CA TRP A 140 13.70 -8.56 -8.39
C TRP A 140 13.10 -7.82 -9.59
N ASP A 141 12.01 -7.07 -9.44
CA ASP A 141 11.19 -6.59 -10.57
C ASP A 141 10.79 -7.72 -11.54
N HIS A 142 10.55 -8.92 -11.00
CA HIS A 142 10.30 -10.12 -11.78
C HIS A 142 9.12 -10.91 -11.22
N TYR A 143 8.21 -11.31 -12.11
CA TYR A 143 7.10 -12.19 -11.74
C TYR A 143 7.41 -13.64 -12.10
N ASP A 144 7.79 -14.42 -11.09
CA ASP A 144 7.88 -15.88 -11.17
C ASP A 144 7.19 -16.49 -9.93
N PRO A 145 5.98 -17.08 -10.07
CA PRO A 145 5.25 -17.71 -8.97
C PRO A 145 6.00 -18.81 -8.22
N SER A 146 7.07 -19.37 -8.82
CA SER A 146 7.97 -20.32 -8.14
C SER A 146 9.01 -19.65 -7.23
N PHE A 147 8.98 -18.32 -7.14
CA PHE A 147 9.86 -17.47 -6.33
C PHE A 147 11.34 -17.70 -6.63
N LYS A 148 11.69 -17.80 -7.92
CA LYS A 148 13.07 -17.87 -8.38
C LYS A 148 13.57 -16.50 -8.80
N ALA A 149 14.80 -16.20 -8.41
CA ALA A 149 15.49 -15.02 -8.90
C ALA A 149 15.73 -15.12 -10.42
N PRO A 150 15.66 -14.01 -11.17
CA PRO A 150 16.07 -13.99 -12.57
C PRO A 150 17.55 -14.34 -12.69
N LYS A 151 17.96 -14.87 -13.87
CA LYS A 151 19.37 -15.17 -14.15
C LYS A 151 20.15 -13.90 -14.45
N GLU A 152 19.49 -12.93 -15.05
CA GLU A 152 20.02 -11.63 -15.39
C GLU A 152 20.21 -10.77 -14.13
N LYS A 153 21.21 -9.89 -14.17
CA LYS A 153 21.41 -8.91 -13.10
C LYS A 153 20.20 -7.96 -13.05
N VAL A 154 19.62 -7.82 -11.88
CA VAL A 154 18.52 -6.86 -11.65
C VAL A 154 19.06 -5.43 -11.62
N ASP A 155 18.43 -4.57 -12.39
CA ASP A 155 18.60 -3.11 -12.32
C ASP A 155 17.22 -2.45 -12.13
N HIS A 156 16.93 -2.02 -10.90
CA HIS A 156 15.67 -1.35 -10.57
C HIS A 156 15.47 -0.01 -11.31
N ASN A 157 16.50 0.57 -11.91
CA ASN A 157 16.37 1.80 -12.68
C ASN A 157 15.92 1.56 -14.12
N SER A 158 16.04 0.33 -14.63
CA SER A 158 15.75 -0.02 -16.02
C SER A 158 14.25 -0.04 -16.38
N PRO A 159 13.33 -0.56 -15.54
CA PRO A 159 11.92 -0.66 -15.91
C PRO A 159 11.25 0.70 -16.14
N THR A 160 10.48 0.81 -17.21
CA THR A 160 9.51 1.90 -17.41
C THR A 160 8.23 1.65 -16.62
N VAL A 161 7.39 2.68 -16.44
CA VAL A 161 6.07 2.53 -15.79
C VAL A 161 5.21 1.49 -16.51
N GLU A 162 5.24 1.45 -17.85
CA GLU A 162 4.51 0.47 -18.65
C GLU A 162 5.00 -0.95 -18.40
N SER A 163 6.32 -1.15 -18.40
CA SER A 163 6.95 -2.45 -18.08
C SER A 163 6.55 -2.92 -16.69
N LEU A 164 6.62 -2.04 -15.68
CA LEU A 164 6.23 -2.37 -14.31
C LEU A 164 4.77 -2.82 -14.23
N ARG A 165 3.85 -2.06 -14.85
CA ARG A 165 2.42 -2.43 -14.90
C ARG A 165 2.22 -3.78 -15.57
N LYS A 166 2.87 -4.02 -16.71
CA LYS A 166 2.77 -5.28 -17.45
C LYS A 166 3.28 -6.48 -16.63
N MET A 167 4.41 -6.32 -15.95
CA MET A 167 4.98 -7.39 -15.12
C MET A 167 4.11 -7.72 -13.90
N HIS A 168 3.52 -6.70 -13.26
CA HIS A 168 2.70 -6.90 -12.07
C HIS A 168 1.26 -7.34 -12.35
N ALA A 169 0.71 -7.03 -13.54
CA ALA A 169 -0.68 -7.33 -13.89
C ALA A 169 -1.14 -8.77 -13.56
N PRO A 170 -0.40 -9.84 -13.92
CA PRO A 170 -0.83 -11.20 -13.59
C PRO A 170 -0.80 -11.48 -12.08
N TYR A 171 0.16 -10.93 -11.34
CA TYR A 171 0.22 -11.06 -9.88
C TYR A 171 -0.97 -10.37 -9.21
N PHE A 172 -1.23 -9.11 -9.57
CA PHE A 172 -2.35 -8.32 -9.03
C PHE A 172 -3.67 -9.04 -9.26
N LYS A 173 -3.91 -9.50 -10.51
CA LYS A 173 -5.11 -10.27 -10.82
C LYS A 173 -5.25 -11.52 -9.95
N THR A 174 -4.15 -12.23 -9.70
CA THR A 174 -4.19 -13.46 -8.88
C THR A 174 -4.58 -13.14 -7.42
N ILE A 175 -4.09 -12.03 -6.85
CA ILE A 175 -4.47 -11.57 -5.50
C ILE A 175 -5.95 -11.16 -5.47
N GLU A 176 -6.40 -10.38 -6.46
CA GLU A 176 -7.78 -9.92 -6.56
C GLU A 176 -8.78 -11.08 -6.71
N ASP A 177 -8.48 -12.03 -7.60
CA ASP A 177 -9.29 -13.23 -7.82
C ASP A 177 -9.39 -14.03 -6.51
N HIS A 178 -8.26 -14.27 -5.85
CA HIS A 178 -8.24 -15.07 -4.62
C HIS A 178 -9.01 -14.42 -3.47
N VAL A 179 -8.84 -13.11 -3.25
CA VAL A 179 -9.62 -12.36 -2.24
C VAL A 179 -11.12 -12.37 -2.58
N THR A 180 -11.47 -12.23 -3.85
CA THR A 180 -12.87 -12.27 -4.31
C THR A 180 -13.49 -13.65 -4.08
N GLU A 181 -12.77 -14.71 -4.44
CA GLU A 181 -13.18 -16.10 -4.25
C GLU A 181 -13.38 -16.44 -2.77
N LEU A 182 -12.46 -16.05 -1.89
CA LEU A 182 -12.59 -16.32 -0.46
C LEU A 182 -13.75 -15.54 0.16
N ASN A 183 -13.94 -14.26 -0.19
CA ASN A 183 -15.11 -13.49 0.28
C ASN A 183 -16.43 -14.14 -0.18
N LYS A 184 -16.50 -14.62 -1.43
CA LYS A 184 -17.67 -15.35 -1.95
C LYS A 184 -17.88 -16.67 -1.22
N LYS A 185 -16.83 -17.48 -1.07
CA LYS A 185 -16.88 -18.82 -0.46
C LYS A 185 -17.32 -18.80 1.00
N TYR A 186 -16.93 -17.78 1.75
CA TYR A 186 -17.28 -17.62 3.16
C TYR A 186 -18.38 -16.59 3.41
N GLU A 187 -19.08 -16.15 2.37
CA GLU A 187 -20.19 -15.18 2.44
C GLU A 187 -19.86 -13.95 3.30
N THR A 188 -18.65 -13.41 3.12
CA THR A 188 -18.09 -12.34 3.95
C THR A 188 -17.59 -11.17 3.12
N LYS A 189 -17.30 -10.06 3.80
CA LYS A 189 -16.59 -8.88 3.27
C LYS A 189 -15.37 -8.54 4.11
N ALA A 190 -14.94 -9.45 4.98
CA ALA A 190 -13.86 -9.24 5.93
C ALA A 190 -12.48 -9.17 5.27
N ILE A 191 -12.32 -9.77 4.08
CA ILE A 191 -11.03 -9.92 3.41
C ILE A 191 -10.87 -8.77 2.41
N SER A 192 -9.77 -8.04 2.52
CA SER A 192 -9.46 -6.89 1.67
C SER A 192 -8.01 -6.92 1.21
N VAL A 193 -7.73 -6.29 0.08
CA VAL A 193 -6.39 -6.12 -0.48
C VAL A 193 -5.74 -4.86 0.12
N ALA A 194 -4.49 -4.95 0.55
CA ALA A 194 -3.63 -3.80 0.76
C ALA A 194 -2.79 -3.60 -0.53
N PRO A 195 -3.14 -2.63 -1.41
CA PRO A 195 -2.61 -2.49 -2.77
C PRO A 195 -1.23 -1.81 -2.78
N VAL A 196 -0.26 -2.40 -2.09
CA VAL A 196 1.06 -1.80 -1.89
C VAL A 196 1.83 -1.79 -3.22
N GLY A 197 1.79 -2.87 -4.00
CA GLY A 197 2.45 -2.97 -5.30
C GLY A 197 2.04 -1.85 -6.26
N GLN A 198 0.74 -1.58 -6.35
CA GLN A 198 0.21 -0.47 -7.15
C GLN A 198 0.73 0.90 -6.66
N ALA A 199 0.82 1.11 -5.34
CA ALA A 199 1.37 2.34 -4.77
C ALA A 199 2.87 2.48 -5.09
N VAL A 200 3.64 1.39 -5.07
CA VAL A 200 5.07 1.41 -5.45
C VAL A 200 5.24 1.78 -6.92
N ILE A 201 4.41 1.25 -7.83
CA ILE A 201 4.44 1.64 -9.24
C ILE A 201 4.13 3.13 -9.41
N ALA A 202 3.16 3.66 -8.65
CA ALA A 202 2.83 5.08 -8.67
C ALA A 202 4.00 5.95 -8.19
N LEU A 203 4.69 5.56 -7.10
CA LEU A 203 5.89 6.27 -6.63
C LEU A 203 7.02 6.22 -7.67
N ARG A 204 7.25 5.06 -8.29
CA ARG A 204 8.27 4.92 -9.33
C ARG A 204 7.96 5.77 -10.56
N ALA A 205 6.69 5.94 -10.91
CA ALA A 205 6.28 6.88 -11.96
C ALA A 205 6.64 8.33 -11.60
N LYS A 206 6.45 8.75 -10.33
CA LYS A 206 6.86 10.07 -9.85
C LYS A 206 8.37 10.26 -9.89
N ILE A 207 9.14 9.23 -9.52
CA ILE A 207 10.62 9.28 -9.60
C ILE A 207 11.07 9.46 -11.05
N LEU A 208 10.53 8.66 -11.98
CA LEU A 208 10.86 8.76 -13.41
C LEU A 208 10.50 10.11 -14.02
N ALA A 209 9.47 10.78 -13.50
CA ALA A 209 9.07 12.12 -13.90
C ALA A 209 9.89 13.24 -13.23
N GLY A 210 10.78 12.92 -12.28
CA GLY A 210 11.49 13.92 -11.47
C GLY A 210 10.59 14.65 -10.45
N GLU A 211 9.44 14.07 -10.13
CA GLU A 211 8.40 14.65 -9.25
C GLU A 211 8.44 14.09 -7.82
N ALA A 212 9.47 13.32 -7.45
CA ALA A 212 9.62 12.73 -6.14
C ALA A 212 10.73 13.44 -5.33
N PRO A 213 10.39 14.34 -4.39
CA PRO A 213 11.38 15.09 -3.61
C PRO A 213 12.39 14.16 -2.91
N GLY A 214 13.68 14.47 -2.99
CA GLY A 214 14.76 13.67 -2.40
C GLY A 214 15.06 12.32 -3.07
N LEU A 215 14.28 11.88 -4.07
CA LEU A 215 14.49 10.62 -4.79
C LEU A 215 14.89 10.90 -6.24
N LYS A 216 16.08 10.45 -6.64
CA LYS A 216 16.67 10.72 -7.96
C LYS A 216 16.47 9.56 -8.93
N GLN A 217 16.46 8.33 -8.40
CA GLN A 217 16.40 7.12 -9.20
C GLN A 217 15.59 6.04 -8.49
N GLN A 218 15.03 5.10 -9.26
CA GLN A 218 14.09 4.10 -8.74
C GLN A 218 14.73 3.21 -7.65
N SER A 219 16.04 2.93 -7.78
CA SER A 219 16.84 2.18 -6.79
C SER A 219 17.05 2.91 -5.45
N ASP A 220 16.67 4.18 -5.33
CA ASP A 220 16.64 4.88 -4.04
C ASP A 220 15.59 4.27 -3.09
N LEU A 221 14.67 3.46 -3.61
CA LEU A 221 13.66 2.75 -2.84
C LEU A 221 14.14 1.42 -2.23
N PHE A 222 15.25 0.86 -2.72
CA PHE A 222 15.64 -0.53 -2.44
C PHE A 222 17.07 -0.64 -1.89
N TYR A 223 17.29 -1.53 -0.91
CA TYR A 223 18.61 -1.84 -0.37
C TYR A 223 19.43 -2.77 -1.28
N ASP A 224 18.75 -3.64 -2.02
CA ASP A 224 19.36 -4.72 -2.78
C ASP A 224 18.51 -5.10 -4.01
N ALA A 225 19.01 -6.08 -4.76
CA ALA A 225 18.40 -6.55 -6.00
C ALA A 225 17.05 -7.28 -5.80
N ILE A 226 16.79 -7.87 -4.64
CA ILE A 226 15.47 -8.49 -4.39
C ILE A 226 14.41 -7.42 -4.17
N GLY A 227 14.80 -6.22 -3.72
CA GLY A 227 13.87 -5.12 -3.52
C GLY A 227 13.49 -4.92 -2.05
N HIS A 228 14.39 -5.21 -1.10
CA HIS A 228 14.14 -4.88 0.30
C HIS A 228 14.00 -3.36 0.48
N ALA A 229 12.93 -2.93 1.14
CA ALA A 229 12.54 -1.54 1.22
C ALA A 229 13.50 -0.67 2.06
N LYS A 230 13.95 0.45 1.48
CA LYS A 230 14.50 1.60 2.21
C LYS A 230 13.40 2.43 2.85
N SER A 231 13.78 3.39 3.69
CA SER A 231 12.87 4.25 4.46
C SER A 231 11.71 4.87 3.65
N PRO A 232 11.92 5.46 2.45
CA PRO A 232 10.82 6.03 1.67
C PRO A 232 9.75 5.00 1.28
N LEU A 233 10.19 3.83 0.82
CA LEU A 233 9.29 2.76 0.44
C LEU A 233 8.57 2.19 1.67
N ALA A 234 9.30 1.93 2.77
CA ALA A 234 8.69 1.43 4.01
C ALA A 234 7.61 2.39 4.56
N ALA A 235 7.84 3.71 4.48
CA ALA A 235 6.84 4.71 4.84
C ALA A 235 5.60 4.66 3.94
N LEU A 236 5.77 4.51 2.62
CA LEU A 236 4.66 4.34 1.69
C LEU A 236 3.81 3.11 2.02
N VAL A 237 4.45 1.95 2.25
CA VAL A 237 3.77 0.72 2.66
C VAL A 237 2.96 0.97 3.94
N ALA A 238 3.58 1.62 4.93
CA ALA A 238 2.92 1.90 6.20
C ALA A 238 1.73 2.84 6.05
N TYR A 239 1.79 3.82 5.13
CA TYR A 239 0.64 4.66 4.81
C TYR A 239 -0.50 3.92 4.10
N CYS A 240 -0.19 2.97 3.21
CA CYS A 240 -1.21 2.09 2.63
C CYS A 240 -1.92 1.30 3.73
N TYR A 241 -1.18 0.73 4.68
CA TYR A 241 -1.77 0.03 5.82
C TYR A 241 -2.53 0.93 6.77
N TYR A 242 -2.04 2.14 7.06
CA TYR A 242 -2.78 3.11 7.85
C TYR A 242 -4.14 3.42 7.20
N ALA A 243 -4.13 3.70 5.89
CA ALA A 243 -5.35 3.96 5.13
C ALA A 243 -6.30 2.77 5.15
N SER A 244 -5.80 1.55 4.93
CA SER A 244 -6.61 0.33 4.97
C SER A 244 -7.15 0.03 6.37
N ILE A 245 -6.33 0.10 7.42
CA ILE A 245 -6.69 -0.27 8.79
C ILE A 245 -7.67 0.75 9.37
N TYR A 246 -7.35 2.03 9.28
CA TYR A 246 -8.16 3.08 9.90
C TYR A 246 -9.24 3.64 9.00
N GLN A 247 -9.24 3.31 7.70
CA GLN A 247 -10.16 3.88 6.70
C GLN A 247 -10.14 5.41 6.73
N ARG A 248 -8.94 5.96 6.82
CA ARG A 248 -8.66 7.39 6.99
C ARG A 248 -7.54 7.79 6.04
N SER A 249 -7.61 9.02 5.54
CA SER A 249 -6.53 9.54 4.72
C SER A 249 -5.29 9.79 5.59
N PRO A 250 -4.10 9.32 5.19
CA PRO A 250 -2.85 9.70 5.83
C PRO A 250 -2.38 11.12 5.44
N VAL A 251 -3.04 11.79 4.48
CA VAL A 251 -2.62 13.10 3.97
C VAL A 251 -2.69 14.15 5.08
N GLY A 252 -1.55 14.79 5.33
CA GLY A 252 -1.40 15.81 6.37
C GLY A 252 -0.92 15.27 7.72
N LEU A 253 -0.70 13.95 7.86
CA LEU A 253 -0.08 13.42 9.07
C LEU A 253 1.36 13.95 9.24
N PRO A 254 1.82 14.16 10.48
CA PRO A 254 3.20 14.56 10.75
C PRO A 254 4.25 13.61 10.15
N LEU A 255 5.44 14.14 9.86
CA LEU A 255 6.58 13.38 9.34
C LEU A 255 6.90 12.18 10.27
N PRO A 256 6.82 10.91 9.81
CA PRO A 256 7.09 9.73 10.61
C PRO A 256 8.59 9.60 10.89
N ALA A 257 8.94 8.93 11.99
CA ALA A 257 10.34 8.82 12.45
C ALA A 257 11.24 8.15 11.41
N VAL A 258 10.71 7.21 10.61
CA VAL A 258 11.46 6.54 9.53
C VAL A 258 11.92 7.50 8.42
N LEU A 259 11.27 8.66 8.29
CA LEU A 259 11.62 9.74 7.35
C LEU A 259 12.28 10.94 8.04
N ASP A 260 12.53 10.90 9.35
CA ASP A 260 13.16 12.02 10.08
C ASP A 260 14.68 11.89 10.06
N TYR A 261 15.26 12.01 8.86
CA TYR A 261 16.70 11.97 8.61
C TYR A 261 17.11 12.99 7.55
N GLY A 262 18.34 13.50 7.58
CA GLY A 262 18.81 14.42 6.54
C GLY A 262 18.00 15.72 6.45
N ASN A 263 17.58 16.10 5.23
CA ASN A 263 16.86 17.36 5.00
C ASN A 263 15.37 17.23 5.36
N ARG A 264 15.00 17.80 6.51
CA ARG A 264 13.63 17.75 7.04
C ARG A 264 12.60 18.43 6.14
N GLU A 265 12.95 19.51 5.45
CA GLU A 265 12.02 20.20 4.55
C GLU A 265 11.73 19.36 3.31
N GLU A 266 12.77 18.81 2.69
CA GLU A 266 12.63 17.91 1.54
C GLU A 266 11.86 16.65 1.91
N ASN A 267 12.18 16.04 3.05
CA ASN A 267 11.44 14.88 3.55
C ASN A 267 10.00 15.22 3.93
N GLY A 268 9.70 16.45 4.34
CA GLY A 268 8.32 16.93 4.51
C GLY A 268 7.54 16.90 3.20
N LYS A 269 8.15 17.33 2.09
CA LYS A 269 7.55 17.29 0.75
C LYS A 269 7.40 15.85 0.25
N LEU A 270 8.43 15.00 0.42
CA LEU A 270 8.35 13.58 0.10
C LEU A 270 7.25 12.89 0.91
N ASN A 271 7.18 13.15 2.22
CA ASN A 271 6.17 12.58 3.10
C ASN A 271 4.74 12.89 2.62
N ARG A 272 4.49 14.14 2.22
CA ARG A 272 3.20 14.54 1.64
C ARG A 272 2.88 13.75 0.37
N LEU A 273 3.83 13.61 -0.54
CA LEU A 273 3.66 12.81 -1.76
C LEU A 273 3.35 11.35 -1.45
N LEU A 274 4.07 10.72 -0.52
CA LEU A 274 3.84 9.32 -0.13
C LEU A 274 2.44 9.11 0.46
N GLN A 275 1.96 10.04 1.28
CA GLN A 275 0.60 10.02 1.83
C GLN A 275 -0.47 10.13 0.74
N GLU A 276 -0.26 11.02 -0.24
CA GLU A 276 -1.19 11.22 -1.36
C GLU A 276 -1.26 9.97 -2.24
N ILE A 277 -0.11 9.38 -2.60
CA ILE A 277 -0.05 8.13 -3.36
C ILE A 277 -0.76 7.00 -2.62
N ALA A 278 -0.48 6.83 -1.31
CA ALA A 278 -1.13 5.81 -0.51
C ALA A 278 -2.65 5.99 -0.46
N TRP A 279 -3.12 7.22 -0.20
CA TRP A 279 -4.56 7.51 -0.15
C TRP A 279 -5.24 7.26 -1.48
N GLU A 280 -4.67 7.77 -2.58
CA GLU A 280 -5.22 7.61 -3.92
C GLU A 280 -5.31 6.13 -4.30
N THR A 281 -4.23 5.38 -4.08
CA THR A 281 -4.18 3.95 -4.43
C THR A 281 -5.19 3.15 -3.61
N VAL A 282 -5.19 3.31 -2.28
CA VAL A 282 -6.06 2.54 -1.40
C VAL A 282 -7.53 2.89 -1.59
N SER A 283 -7.87 4.17 -1.69
CA SER A 283 -9.28 4.62 -1.80
C SER A 283 -9.92 4.31 -3.16
N LYS A 284 -9.12 4.09 -4.22
CA LYS A 284 -9.60 3.72 -5.55
C LYS A 284 -9.59 2.21 -5.81
N HIS A 285 -8.85 1.43 -5.02
CA HIS A 285 -8.77 -0.01 -5.22
C HIS A 285 -10.08 -0.70 -4.81
N PRO A 286 -10.76 -1.45 -5.72
CA PRO A 286 -12.11 -1.96 -5.49
C PRO A 286 -12.21 -2.95 -4.31
N LEU A 287 -11.11 -3.65 -4.02
CA LEU A 287 -11.04 -4.64 -2.95
C LEU A 287 -10.34 -4.15 -1.67
N SER A 288 -10.02 -2.85 -1.54
CA SER A 288 -9.35 -2.37 -0.31
C SER A 288 -10.25 -2.27 0.91
N GLY A 289 -11.57 -2.28 0.69
CA GLY A 289 -12.57 -2.05 1.73
C GLY A 289 -12.65 -0.60 2.21
N VAL A 290 -11.85 0.32 1.63
CA VAL A 290 -11.88 1.76 1.94
C VAL A 290 -12.77 2.47 0.92
N LYS A 291 -13.68 3.30 1.41
CA LYS A 291 -14.47 4.20 0.56
C LYS A 291 -13.90 5.61 0.71
N ALA A 292 -13.57 6.27 -0.40
CA ALA A 292 -13.38 7.72 -0.36
C ALA A 292 -14.65 8.37 0.21
N ALA A 293 -14.48 9.34 1.12
CA ALA A 293 -15.60 10.17 1.52
C ALA A 293 -16.14 10.85 0.25
N LYS A 294 -17.44 10.70 0.00
CA LYS A 294 -18.14 11.45 -1.04
C LYS A 294 -18.26 12.92 -0.63
#